data_AF-A0A438JI59-F1
#
_entry.id   AF-A0A438JI59-F1
#
_cell.length_a   1.000
_cell.length_b   1.000
_cell.length_c   1.000
_cell.angle_alpha   90.00
_cell.angle_beta   90.00
_cell.angle_gamma   90.00
#
_symmetry.space_group_name_H-M   'P 1'
#
loop_
_entity.id
_entity.type
_entity.pdbx_description
1 polymer ?
#
loop_
_entity_poly.entity_id
_entity_poly.type
_entity_poly.pdbx_seq_one_letter_code
_entity_poly.pdbx_strand_id
1 'polypeptide(L)' 'MYGIPIPRYALVNREVPCQELDYFVEKKILLRFMENRFWKPFVEKPVDVPLRLGSSGKRLGKVYGKF' A
#
# COMPACT_ATOMS: atom_id res chain seq x y z
N MET A 1 14.52 3.18 15.74
CA MET A 1 14.13 1.95 15.02
C MET A 1 14.84 0.77 15.71
N TYR A 2 14.13 -0.29 16.09
CA TYR A 2 14.57 -1.32 17.07
C TYR A 2 15.73 -2.25 16.64
N GLY A 3 16.58 -1.85 15.68
CA GLY A 3 17.67 -2.69 15.16
C GLY A 3 17.22 -3.92 14.34
N ILE A 4 15.91 -4.18 14.27
CA ILE A 4 15.33 -5.24 13.45
C ILE A 4 15.26 -4.74 12.00
N PRO A 5 15.86 -5.43 11.02
CA PRO A 5 15.74 -5.08 9.61
C PRO A 5 14.28 -5.25 9.18
N ILE A 6 13.67 -4.18 8.70
CA ILE A 6 12.29 -4.20 8.21
C ILE A 6 12.34 -4.10 6.68
N PRO A 7 11.64 -4.99 5.95
CA PRO A 7 11.53 -4.90 4.50
C PRO A 7 11.00 -3.54 4.06
N ARG A 8 11.39 -3.10 2.87
CA ARG A 8 10.85 -1.86 2.32
C ARG A 8 9.40 -2.10 1.90
N TYR A 9 8.46 -1.31 2.41
CA TYR A 9 7.05 -1.41 2.08
C TYR A 9 6.38 -0.05 1.89
N ALA A 10 5.21 -0.05 1.26
CA ALA A 10 4.31 1.09 1.13
C ALA A 10 2.86 0.66 1.41
N LEU A 11 2.13 1.47 2.16
CA LEU A 11 0.70 1.31 2.40
C LEU A 11 -0.09 2.19 1.42
N VAL A 12 -1.01 1.59 0.68
CA VAL A 12 -1.91 2.28 -0.24
C VAL A 12 -3.33 2.12 0.29
N ASN A 13 -3.95 3.24 0.66
CA ASN A 13 -5.32 3.27 1.16
C ASN A 13 -6.27 3.66 0.03
N ARG A 14 -7.36 2.90 -0.14
CA ARG A 14 -8.46 3.23 -1.04
C ARG A 14 -9.79 3.25 -0.30
N GLU A 15 -10.66 4.16 -0.69
CA GLU A 15 -12.04 4.23 -0.20
C GLU A 15 -12.92 3.20 -0.91
N VAL A 16 -12.63 2.93 -2.19
CA VAL A 16 -13.34 1.96 -3.02
C VAL A 16 -12.37 1.07 -3.80
N PRO A 17 -12.78 -0.14 -4.24
CA PRO A 17 -11.95 -0.98 -5.10
C PRO A 17 -11.49 -0.22 -6.35
N CYS A 18 -10.26 -0.49 -6.81
CA CYS A 18 -9.69 0.06 -8.05
C CYS A 18 -9.64 1.60 -8.14
N GLN A 19 -9.81 2.32 -7.04
CA GLN A 19 -9.67 3.77 -7.00
C GLN A 19 -8.32 4.22 -7.58
N GLU A 20 -8.39 5.13 -8.56
CA GLU A 20 -7.24 5.86 -9.08
C GLU A 20 -6.79 6.90 -8.05
N LEU A 21 -5.47 6.98 -7.83
CA LEU A 21 -4.87 7.81 -6.80
C LEU A 21 -3.70 8.57 -7.41
N ASP A 22 -3.67 9.90 -7.28
CA ASP A 22 -2.62 10.74 -7.89
C ASP A 22 -1.21 10.40 -7.41
N TYR A 23 -1.10 9.81 -6.21
CA TYR A 23 0.16 9.45 -5.57
C TYR A 23 0.57 7.98 -5.77
N PHE A 24 -0.25 7.17 -6.45
CA PHE A 24 0.02 5.75 -6.69
C PHE A 24 -0.13 5.39 -8.17
N VAL A 25 0.94 4.86 -8.74
CA VAL A 25 0.97 4.41 -10.13
C VAL A 25 1.32 2.93 -10.18
N GLU A 26 0.44 2.13 -10.77
CA GLU A 26 0.63 0.72 -11.04
C GLU A 26 0.85 0.49 -12.54
N LYS A 27 2.05 0.01 -12.90
CA LYS A 27 2.43 -0.41 -14.26
C LYS A 27 2.72 -1.90 -14.26
N LYS A 28 2.77 -2.51 -15.45
CA LYS A 28 2.97 -3.96 -15.67
C LYS A 28 4.06 -4.60 -14.80
N ILE A 29 5.15 -3.88 -14.53
CA ILE A 29 6.32 -4.37 -13.78
C ILE A 29 6.78 -3.47 -12.63
N LEU A 30 6.08 -2.36 -12.37
CA LEU A 30 6.52 -1.32 -11.43
C LEU A 30 5.32 -0.77 -10.64
N LEU A 31 5.48 -0.70 -9.33
CA LEU A 31 4.66 0.13 -8.46
C LEU A 31 5.44 1.35 -8.04
N ARG A 32 4.84 2.54 -8.17
CA ARG A 32 5.39 3.80 -7.65
C ARG A 32 4.42 4.41 -6.67
N PHE A 33 4.90 4.66 -5.45
CA PHE A 33 4.16 5.31 -4.37
C PHE A 33 5.09 6.29 -3.68
N MET A 34 4.80 7.60 -3.74
CA MET A 34 5.68 8.63 -3.19
C MET A 34 7.15 8.42 -3.66
N GLU A 35 8.08 8.25 -2.72
CA GLU A 35 9.51 7.98 -2.97
C GLU A 35 9.84 6.49 -3.15
N ASN A 36 8.85 5.60 -3.02
CA ASN A 36 9.01 4.16 -3.13
C ASN A 36 8.75 3.66 -4.55
N ARG A 37 9.65 2.80 -5.02
CA ARG A 37 9.56 2.12 -6.33
C ARG A 37 9.78 0.62 -6.12
N PHE A 38 8.78 -0.18 -6.46
CA PHE A 38 8.85 -1.64 -6.37
C PHE A 38 8.75 -2.26 -7.76
N TRP A 39 9.86 -2.79 -8.24
CA TRP A 39 9.87 -3.64 -9.43
C TRP A 39 9.46 -5.06 -9.05
N LYS A 40 8.70 -5.73 -9.93
CA LYS A 40 8.40 -7.16 -9.77
C LYS A 40 9.70 -7.98 -9.60
N PRO A 41 9.71 -9.05 -8.79
CA PRO A 41 8.59 -9.50 -7.94
C PRO A 41 8.42 -8.59 -6.70
N PHE A 42 7.16 -8.37 -6.33
CA PHE A 42 6.79 -7.68 -5.09
C PHE A 42 5.67 -8.47 -4.42
N VAL A 43 5.50 -8.24 -3.12
CA VAL A 43 4.43 -8.83 -2.32
C VAL A 43 3.31 -7.82 -2.13
N GLU A 44 2.06 -8.24 -2.38
CA GLU A 44 0.85 -7.48 -2.08
C GLU A 44 0.07 -8.20 -0.97
N LYS A 45 -0.35 -7.45 0.06
CA LYS A 45 -1.16 -7.98 1.17
C LYS A 45 -2.36 -7.07 1.43
N PRO A 46 -3.57 -7.62 1.62
CA PRO A 46 -4.70 -6.83 2.10
C PRO A 46 -4.43 -6.36 3.54
N VAL A 47 -4.95 -5.18 3.88
CA VAL A 47 -4.92 -4.63 5.23
C VAL A 47 -6.32 -4.20 5.61
N ASP A 48 -6.79 -4.73 6.74
CA ASP A 48 -7.92 -4.15 7.45
C ASP A 48 -7.44 -2.87 8.11
N VAL A 49 -7.77 -1.73 7.52
CA VAL A 49 -7.47 -0.42 8.09
C VAL A 49 -8.67 -0.02 8.96
N PRO A 50 -8.60 -0.11 10.30
CA PRO A 50 -9.65 0.40 11.14
C PRO A 50 -9.74 1.92 10.94
N LEU A 51 -10.95 2.41 10.66
CA LEU A 51 -11.21 3.84 10.51
C LEU A 51 -10.88 4.57 11.81
N ARG A 52 -10.42 5.81 11.71
CA ARG A 52 -10.57 6.74 12.84
C ARG A 52 -12.08 6.88 13.09
N LEU A 53 -12.49 6.62 14.34
CA LEU A 53 -13.87 6.62 14.83
C LEU A 53 -14.69 7.75 14.18
N GLY A 54 -15.66 7.41 13.32
CA GLY A 54 -16.55 8.41 12.73
C GLY A 54 -17.20 8.09 11.37
N SER A 55 -16.78 7.05 10.67
CA SER A 55 -17.37 6.67 9.37
C SER A 55 -17.61 5.17 9.35
N SER A 56 -18.74 4.70 8.84
CA SER A 56 -19.17 3.29 8.92
C SER A 56 -18.60 2.37 7.83
N GLY A 57 -17.65 2.83 7.01
CA GLY A 57 -17.16 2.11 5.83
C GLY A 57 -15.71 1.63 5.94
N LYS A 58 -15.47 0.32 5.99
CA LYS A 58 -14.11 -0.28 5.97
C LYS A 58 -13.31 0.27 4.76
N ARG A 59 -12.13 0.86 4.99
CA ARG A 59 -11.21 1.23 3.90
C ARG A 59 -10.46 0.00 3.42
N LEU A 60 -10.29 -0.13 2.10
CA LEU A 60 -9.51 -1.19 1.48
C LEU A 60 -8.05 -0.75 1.45
N GLY A 61 -7.26 -1.22 2.42
CA GLY A 61 -5.82 -1.01 2.45
C GLY A 61 -5.07 -2.14 1.74
N LYS A 62 -3.98 -1.82 1.04
CA LYS A 62 -3.01 -2.80 0.52
C LYS A 62 -1.60 -2.39 0.90
N VAL A 63 -0.80 -3.35 1.36
CA VAL A 63 0.64 -3.16 1.57
C VAL A 63 1.39 -3.81 0.42
N TYR A 64 2.30 -3.05 -0.18
CA TYR A 64 3.22 -3.50 -1.21
C TYR A 64 4.64 -3.50 -0.66
N GLY A 65 5.39 -4.57 -0.84
CA GLY A 65 6.75 -4.66 -0.31
C GLY A 65 7.71 -5.52 -1.11
N LYS A 66 9.00 -5.38 -0.79
CA LYS A 66 10.11 -6.18 -1.32
C LYS A 66 10.89 -6.78 -0.15
N PHE A 67 11.02 -8.11 -0.16
CA PHE A 67 11.88 -8.88 0.72
C PHE A 67 13.29 -8.98 0.11
#